data_AF-A0A2D8AU20-F1
#
_entry.id   AF-A0A2D8AU20-F1
#
_cell.length_a   1.000
_cell.length_b   1.000
_cell.length_c   1.000
_cell.angle_alpha   90.00
_cell.angle_beta   90.00
_cell.angle_gamma   90.00
#
_symmetry.space_group_name_H-M   'P 1'
#
loop_
_entity.id
_entity.type
_entity.pdbx_description
1 polymer ?
#
loop_
_entity_poly.entity_id
_entity_poly.type
_entity_poly.pdbx_seq_one_letter_code
_entity_poly.pdbx_strand_id
1 'polypeptide(L)'
;MKRNFNLLAVTLILLSASLAGCLGGDDDSMGGYSGPIDLVVYYDSTSGMIQETYNNGQTGPKTGVELSFDFADTTSDDGSITKISIAPDDGSEPVEGDPADDAVISYTWMTHGVFEVTLTAEDDEG
;
A
#
# COMPACT_ATOMS: atom_id res chain seq x y z
N MET A 1 -23.06 -38.81 30.37
CA MET A 1 -22.27 -37.79 29.64
C MET A 1 -23.17 -36.61 29.31
N LYS A 2 -23.08 -35.51 30.08
CA LYS A 2 -23.74 -34.26 29.72
C LYS A 2 -22.96 -33.68 28.54
N ARG A 3 -23.51 -33.77 27.33
CA ARG A 3 -22.89 -33.25 26.11
C ARG A 3 -22.69 -31.75 26.28
N ASN A 4 -21.44 -31.31 26.21
CA ASN A 4 -21.02 -29.90 26.25
C ASN A 4 -21.43 -29.18 24.95
N PHE A 5 -22.72 -29.23 24.61
CA PHE A 5 -23.28 -28.71 23.37
C PHE A 5 -22.99 -27.22 23.19
N ASN A 6 -23.07 -26.45 24.29
CA ASN A 6 -22.76 -25.03 24.29
C ASN A 6 -21.27 -24.79 24.01
N LEU A 7 -20.38 -25.63 24.55
CA LEU A 7 -18.94 -25.49 24.34
C LEU A 7 -18.57 -25.84 22.89
N LEU A 8 -19.24 -26.84 22.32
CA LEU A 8 -19.05 -27.29 20.94
C LEU A 8 -19.58 -26.26 19.93
N ALA A 9 -20.68 -25.56 20.28
CA ALA A 9 -21.23 -24.47 19.47
C ALA A 9 -20.28 -23.25 19.43
N VAL A 10 -19.72 -22.87 20.58
CA VAL A 10 -18.80 -21.72 20.68
C VAL A 10 -17.49 -21.99 19.91
N THR A 11 -16.93 -23.19 20.02
CA THR A 11 -15.71 -23.54 19.25
C THR A 11 -15.95 -23.54 17.75
N LEU A 12 -17.12 -23.98 17.30
CA LEU A 12 -17.46 -23.97 15.87
C LEU A 12 -17.59 -22.54 15.33
N ILE A 13 -18.20 -21.63 16.10
CA ILE A 13 -18.33 -20.21 15.73
C ILE A 13 -16.96 -19.53 15.64
N LEU A 14 -16.05 -19.80 16.59
CA LEU A 14 -14.70 -19.24 16.56
C LEU A 14 -13.88 -19.75 15.36
N LEU A 15 -14.01 -21.02 14.99
CA LEU A 15 -13.32 -21.57 13.81
C LEU A 15 -13.86 -20.99 12.49
N SER A 16 -15.16 -20.72 12.40
CA SER A 16 -15.75 -20.10 11.21
C SER A 16 -15.28 -18.65 11.02
N ALA A 17 -15.07 -17.91 12.12
CA ALA A 17 -14.55 -16.53 12.07
C ALA A 17 -13.11 -16.47 11.51
N SER A 18 -12.26 -17.44 11.82
CA SER A 18 -10.91 -17.52 11.22
C SER A 18 -10.91 -17.83 9.72
N LEU A 19 -11.99 -18.43 9.19
CA LEU A 19 -12.07 -18.81 7.78
C LEU A 19 -12.78 -17.76 6.92
N ALA A 20 -13.60 -16.89 7.52
CA ALA A 20 -14.26 -15.77 6.82
C ALA A 20 -13.27 -14.73 6.25
N GLY A 21 -12.05 -14.64 6.80
CA GLY A 21 -10.96 -13.85 6.22
C GLY A 21 -10.12 -14.60 5.18
N CYS A 22 -10.27 -15.93 5.05
CA CYS A 22 -9.50 -16.77 4.12
C CYS A 22 -10.30 -17.14 2.87
N LEU A 23 -11.63 -17.27 2.99
CA LEU A 23 -12.57 -17.35 1.87
C LEU A 23 -13.06 -15.93 1.52
N GLY A 24 -12.11 -14.99 1.40
CA GLY A 24 -12.38 -13.67 0.89
C GLY A 24 -13.08 -13.80 -0.46
N GLY A 25 -14.20 -13.11 -0.60
CA GLY A 25 -15.06 -13.22 -1.77
C GLY A 25 -14.26 -13.02 -3.05
N ASP A 26 -14.60 -13.81 -4.07
CA ASP A 26 -14.26 -13.46 -5.44
C ASP A 26 -14.63 -11.99 -5.66
N ASP A 27 -13.62 -11.17 -5.89
CA ASP A 27 -13.68 -9.71 -5.99
C ASP A 27 -14.27 -9.27 -7.34
N ASP A 28 -15.29 -9.99 -7.81
CA ASP A 28 -16.04 -9.67 -9.04
C ASP A 28 -17.08 -8.55 -8.79
N SER A 29 -16.88 -7.70 -7.76
CA SER A 29 -17.81 -6.62 -7.40
C SER A 29 -17.12 -5.30 -7.03
N MET A 30 -15.84 -5.14 -7.31
CA MET A 30 -15.31 -3.83 -7.69
C MET A 30 -15.56 -3.69 -9.19
N GLY A 31 -16.18 -2.60 -9.64
CA GLY A 31 -16.25 -2.30 -11.07
C GLY A 31 -14.82 -2.17 -11.58
N GLY A 32 -14.27 -3.24 -12.13
CA GLY A 32 -12.87 -3.33 -12.52
C GLY A 32 -12.54 -2.18 -13.45
N TYR A 33 -11.42 -1.52 -13.18
CA TYR A 33 -10.84 -0.57 -14.13
C TYR A 33 -10.70 -1.31 -15.48
N SER A 34 -11.40 -0.82 -16.49
CA SER A 34 -11.41 -1.37 -17.85
C SER A 34 -10.67 -0.45 -18.82
N GLY A 35 -9.86 0.46 -18.30
CA GLY A 35 -8.98 1.30 -19.12
C GLY A 35 -7.75 0.52 -19.57
N PRO A 36 -6.90 1.13 -20.42
CA PRO A 36 -5.79 0.44 -21.07
C PRO A 36 -4.58 0.18 -20.15
N ILE A 37 -4.50 0.84 -18.98
CA ILE A 37 -3.35 0.72 -18.08
C ILE A 37 -3.53 -0.43 -17.08
N ASP A 38 -2.63 -1.40 -17.11
CA ASP A 38 -2.48 -2.39 -16.03
C ASP A 38 -1.45 -1.87 -15.00
N LEU A 39 -1.95 -1.35 -13.88
CA LEU A 39 -1.12 -0.77 -12.81
C LEU A 39 -0.63 -1.87 -11.86
N VAL A 40 0.63 -2.27 -12.04
CA VAL A 40 1.30 -3.27 -11.23
C VAL A 40 2.44 -2.62 -10.45
N VAL A 41 2.33 -2.60 -9.12
CA VAL A 41 3.34 -2.01 -8.25
C VAL A 41 3.83 -2.99 -7.20
N TYR A 42 5.15 -3.17 -7.13
CA TYR A 42 5.81 -3.94 -6.07
C TYR A 42 6.40 -3.05 -4.99
N TYR A 43 6.35 -3.51 -3.75
CA TYR A 43 6.92 -2.84 -2.59
C TYR A 43 7.36 -3.86 -1.54
N ASP A 44 8.46 -3.55 -0.85
CA ASP A 44 9.01 -4.44 0.19
C ASP A 44 8.31 -4.28 1.55
N SER A 45 7.86 -3.07 1.87
CA SER A 45 7.21 -2.76 3.15
C SER A 45 6.20 -1.63 2.99
N THR A 46 5.18 -1.65 3.84
CA THR A 46 4.17 -0.58 3.97
C THR A 46 4.28 0.17 5.30
N SER A 47 5.33 -0.12 6.08
CA SER A 47 5.52 0.46 7.41
C SER A 47 6.99 0.55 7.81
N GLY A 48 7.28 1.41 8.78
CA GLY A 48 8.60 1.54 9.36
C GLY A 48 8.59 2.30 10.67
N MET A 49 9.78 2.62 11.19
CA MET A 49 9.96 3.34 12.44
C MET A 49 10.65 4.67 12.18
N ILE A 50 9.96 5.77 12.52
CA ILE A 50 10.61 7.07 12.66
C ILE A 50 11.33 7.11 14.01
N GLN A 51 12.61 7.47 13.99
CA GLN A 51 13.41 7.64 15.19
C GLN A 51 13.64 9.12 15.45
N GLU A 52 13.31 9.56 16.66
CA GLU A 52 13.55 10.93 17.10
C GLU A 52 14.25 10.90 18.44
N THR A 53 15.36 11.63 18.53
CA THR A 53 16.15 11.71 19.77
C THR A 53 15.79 12.98 20.53
N TYR A 54 15.73 12.91 21.85
CA TYR A 54 15.53 14.08 22.71
C TYR A 54 16.63 14.14 23.76
N ASN A 55 17.29 15.29 23.89
CA ASN A 55 18.33 15.51 24.89
C ASN A 55 18.05 16.80 25.65
N ASN A 56 17.87 16.69 26.98
CA ASN A 56 17.62 17.86 27.85
C ASN A 56 16.46 18.77 27.38
N GLY A 57 15.40 18.18 26.81
CA GLY A 57 14.24 18.94 26.30
C GLY A 57 14.46 19.61 24.94
N GLN A 58 15.61 19.39 24.30
CA GLN A 58 15.87 19.78 22.92
C GLN A 58 15.64 18.59 21.98
N THR A 59 14.98 18.86 20.86
CA THR A 59 14.83 17.89 19.76
C THR A 59 16.19 17.66 19.10
N GLY A 60 16.65 16.42 19.11
CA GLY A 60 17.83 15.96 18.40
C GLY A 60 17.51 15.49 16.97
N PRO A 61 18.43 14.77 16.32
CA PRO A 61 18.22 14.23 14.98
C PRO A 61 16.98 13.36 14.87
N LYS A 62 16.32 13.47 13.70
CA LYS A 62 15.18 12.66 13.28
C LYS A 62 15.54 11.84 12.05
N THR A 63 15.23 10.55 12.08
CA THR A 63 15.39 9.63 10.94
C THR A 63 14.00 9.21 10.47
N GLY A 64 13.71 9.44 9.19
CA GLY A 64 12.44 9.08 8.56
C GLY A 64 12.34 7.60 8.19
N VAL A 65 11.22 7.26 7.56
CA VAL A 65 10.99 5.94 6.96
C VAL A 65 10.97 6.11 5.46
N GLU A 66 11.95 5.54 4.77
CA GLU A 66 11.97 5.46 3.32
C GLU A 66 11.30 4.18 2.86
N LEU A 67 10.30 4.30 1.99
CA LEU A 67 9.69 3.17 1.28
C LEU A 67 9.85 3.40 -0.23
N SER A 68 10.02 2.29 -0.96
CA SER A 68 10.21 2.28 -2.40
C SER A 68 9.09 1.51 -3.08
N PHE A 69 8.63 2.04 -4.21
CA PHE A 69 7.54 1.50 -5.02
C PHE A 69 8.06 1.31 -6.45
N ASP A 70 8.02 0.07 -6.92
CA ASP A 70 8.51 -0.36 -8.22
C ASP A 70 7.35 -0.55 -9.19
N PHE A 71 7.36 0.21 -10.28
CA PHE A 71 6.35 0.25 -11.33
C PHE A 71 6.80 -0.48 -12.61
N ALA A 72 7.91 -1.22 -12.59
CA ALA A 72 8.51 -1.82 -13.80
C ALA A 72 7.58 -2.75 -14.58
N ASP A 73 6.61 -3.36 -13.91
CA ASP A 73 5.59 -4.23 -14.51
C ASP A 73 4.29 -3.49 -14.88
N THR A 74 4.20 -2.19 -14.64
CA THR A 74 3.07 -1.36 -15.09
C THR A 74 3.13 -1.15 -16.60
N THR A 75 2.03 -1.43 -17.30
CA THR A 75 1.96 -1.36 -18.78
C THR A 75 0.67 -0.71 -19.25
N SER A 76 0.62 -0.27 -20.51
CA SER A 76 -0.59 0.20 -21.18
C SER A 76 -0.77 -0.54 -22.51
N ASP A 77 -2.01 -0.92 -22.82
CA ASP A 77 -2.37 -1.51 -24.11
C ASP A 77 -2.47 -0.46 -25.24
N ASP A 78 -2.76 0.80 -24.90
CA ASP A 78 -2.98 1.88 -25.86
C ASP A 78 -1.72 2.73 -26.09
N GLY A 79 -0.76 2.71 -25.16
CA GLY A 79 0.41 3.60 -25.20
C GLY A 79 1.62 3.11 -24.40
N SER A 80 2.62 3.97 -24.27
CA SER A 80 3.76 3.78 -23.37
C SER A 80 3.54 4.57 -22.10
N ILE A 81 3.81 3.99 -20.94
CA ILE A 81 3.79 4.74 -19.67
C ILE A 81 4.84 5.86 -19.77
N THR A 82 4.41 7.11 -19.53
CA THR A 82 5.27 8.30 -19.61
C THR A 82 5.49 8.96 -18.26
N LYS A 83 4.64 8.66 -17.28
CA LYS A 83 4.75 9.22 -15.93
C LYS A 83 4.23 8.23 -14.90
N ILE A 84 4.94 8.15 -13.79
CA ILE A 84 4.50 7.47 -12.56
C ILE A 84 4.47 8.49 -11.43
N SER A 85 3.58 8.33 -10.45
CA SER A 85 3.51 9.25 -9.31
C SER A 85 3.07 8.59 -8.01
N ILE A 86 3.47 9.23 -6.91
CA ILE A 86 3.04 8.90 -5.55
C ILE A 86 2.50 10.15 -4.85
N ALA A 87 1.29 10.06 -4.31
CA ALA A 87 0.75 11.01 -3.34
C ALA A 87 0.85 10.40 -1.94
N PRO A 88 1.74 10.90 -1.06
CA PRO A 88 2.08 10.24 0.21
C PRO A 88 1.13 10.54 1.37
N ASP A 89 0.16 11.45 1.20
CA ASP A 89 -0.87 11.83 2.18
C ASP A 89 -0.34 12.32 3.54
N ASP A 90 0.92 12.75 3.61
CA ASP A 90 1.53 13.31 4.82
C ASP A 90 1.49 14.86 4.86
N GLY A 91 0.76 15.45 3.90
CA GLY A 91 0.63 16.89 3.69
C GLY A 91 1.64 17.47 2.69
N SER A 92 2.56 16.67 2.17
CA SER A 92 3.42 17.05 1.04
C SER A 92 2.69 16.96 -0.31
N GLU A 93 3.32 17.52 -1.35
CA GLU A 93 2.84 17.42 -2.73
C GLU A 93 3.20 16.05 -3.33
N PRO A 94 2.42 15.55 -4.31
CA PRO A 94 2.77 14.34 -5.03
C PRO A 94 4.15 14.40 -5.68
N VAL A 95 4.85 13.27 -5.71
CA VAL A 95 6.14 13.13 -6.36
C VAL A 95 5.95 12.36 -7.65
N GLU A 96 6.44 12.92 -8.75
CA GLU A 96 6.45 12.27 -10.07
C GLU A 96 7.81 11.61 -10.32
N GLY A 97 7.80 10.49 -11.05
CA GLY A 97 8.97 9.78 -11.54
C GLY A 97 8.86 9.50 -13.04
N ASP A 98 10.02 9.30 -13.67
CA ASP A 98 10.11 8.87 -15.06
C ASP A 98 10.15 7.32 -15.10
N PRO A 99 9.18 6.65 -15.74
CA PRO A 99 9.19 5.19 -15.86
C PRO A 99 10.40 4.66 -16.65
N ALA A 100 11.10 5.50 -17.42
CA ALA A 100 12.33 5.11 -18.11
C ALA A 100 13.57 5.13 -17.19
N ASP A 101 13.48 5.72 -15.99
CA ASP A 101 14.56 5.81 -15.00
C ASP A 101 14.31 4.81 -13.86
N ASP A 102 14.63 3.54 -14.13
CA ASP A 102 14.44 2.37 -13.25
C ASP A 102 12.99 2.07 -12.83
N ALA A 103 12.02 2.94 -13.13
CA ALA A 103 10.61 2.82 -12.77
C ALA A 103 10.35 2.68 -11.24
N VAL A 104 11.25 3.19 -10.41
CA VAL A 104 11.13 3.13 -8.94
C VAL A 104 11.00 4.53 -8.35
N ILE A 105 9.99 4.74 -7.50
CA ILE A 105 9.88 5.94 -6.68
C ILE A 105 10.15 5.59 -5.22
N SER A 106 11.14 6.27 -4.61
CA SER A 106 11.41 6.19 -3.17
C SER A 106 10.98 7.47 -2.49
N TYR A 107 10.21 7.36 -1.40
CA TYR A 107 9.72 8.50 -0.62
C TYR A 107 9.99 8.30 0.87
N THR A 108 10.42 9.37 1.55
CA THR A 108 10.74 9.34 2.98
C THR A 108 9.68 10.09 3.80
N TRP A 109 8.92 9.35 4.61
CA TRP A 109 8.02 9.93 5.60
C TRP A 109 8.78 10.43 6.83
N MET A 110 8.51 11.68 7.20
CA MET A 110 9.12 12.35 8.35
C MET A 110 8.14 12.59 9.51
N THR A 111 6.87 12.22 9.36
CA THR A 111 5.81 12.40 10.37
C THR A 111 5.25 11.06 10.80
N HIS A 112 4.91 10.93 12.09
CA HIS A 112 4.26 9.73 12.60
C HIS A 112 2.80 9.72 12.17
N GLY A 113 2.31 8.59 11.65
CA GLY A 113 0.92 8.49 11.23
C GLY A 113 0.63 7.18 10.49
N VAL A 114 -0.63 7.06 10.09
CA VAL A 114 -1.09 6.11 9.08
C VAL A 114 -1.58 6.98 7.93
N PHE A 115 -1.10 6.70 6.72
CA PHE A 115 -1.35 7.52 5.53
C PHE A 115 -1.95 6.65 4.44
N GLU A 116 -2.88 7.22 3.66
CA GLU A 116 -3.42 6.57 2.48
C GLU A 116 -2.59 6.99 1.26
N VAL A 117 -1.63 6.13 0.87
CA VAL A 117 -0.75 6.42 -0.26
C VAL A 117 -1.48 6.11 -1.57
N THR A 118 -1.58 7.10 -2.46
CA THR A 118 -2.12 6.93 -3.81
C THR A 118 -0.98 6.82 -4.81
N LEU A 119 -0.99 5.78 -5.64
CA LEU A 119 -0.01 5.53 -6.70
C LEU A 119 -0.70 5.64 -8.05
N THR A 120 -0.08 6.31 -9.02
CA THR A 120 -0.68 6.51 -10.35
C THR A 120 0.35 6.31 -11.46
N ALA A 121 -0.15 5.97 -12.65
CA ALA A 121 0.59 5.99 -13.89
C ALA A 121 -0.23 6.69 -14.99
N GLU A 122 0.46 7.31 -15.94
CA GLU A 122 -0.12 8.00 -17.10
C GLU A 122 0.66 7.55 -18.35
N ASP A 123 -0.05 7.24 -19.43
CA ASP A 123 0.54 6.91 -20.73
C ASP A 123 0.54 8.12 -21.68
N ASP A 124 1.05 7.95 -22.89
CA ASP A 124 1.11 9.02 -23.90
C ASP A 124 -0.21 9.29 -24.63
N GLU A 125 -1.24 8.46 -24.42
CA GLU A 125 -2.56 8.62 -25.02
C GLU A 125 -3.58 9.32 -24.10
N GLY A 126 -3.30 9.39 -22.79
CA GLY A 126 -3.99 10.26 -21.82
C GLY A 126 -5.00 9.56 -20.92
#